data_AF-A0A2D7L5E4-F1
#
_entry.id   AF-A0A2D7L5E4-F1
#
_cell.length_a   1.000
_cell.length_b   1.000
_cell.length_c   1.000
_cell.angle_alpha   90.00
_cell.angle_beta   90.00
_cell.angle_gamma   90.00
#
_symmetry.space_group_name_H-M   'P 1'
#
loop_
_entity.id
_entity.type
_entity.pdbx_description
1 polymer ?
#
loop_
_entity_poly.entity_id
_entity_poly.type
_entity_poly.pdbx_seq_one_letter_code
_entity_poly.pdbx_strand_id
1 'polypeptide(L)'
;MQLGSDIKQAIESLALDKGVAVESMYEALVSAFRSAYMRIPGAAEEARVTLDPESGQITVYAQELDVDGNVIKEWEPDISDSDFG
;
A
#
# COMPACT_ATOMS: atom_id res chain seq x y z
N MET A 1 -7.37 5.23 -2.06
CA MET A 1 -7.09 5.18 -3.52
C MET A 1 -7.82 3.98 -4.11
N GLN A 2 -8.43 4.10 -5.29
CA GLN A 2 -9.06 2.96 -5.97
C GLN A 2 -8.26 2.60 -7.21
N LEU A 3 -7.63 1.43 -7.20
CA LEU A 3 -7.00 0.90 -8.41
C LEU A 3 -8.11 0.28 -9.26
N GLY A 4 -8.26 0.74 -10.50
CA GLY A 4 -9.27 0.20 -11.42
C GLY A 4 -9.09 -1.31 -11.67
N SER A 5 -10.14 -1.97 -12.15
CA SER A 5 -10.15 -3.40 -12.49
C SER A 5 -8.99 -3.84 -13.40
N ASP A 6 -8.46 -2.90 -14.20
CA ASP A 6 -7.33 -3.10 -15.10
C ASP A 6 -6.03 -3.46 -14.36
N ILE A 7 -5.81 -2.96 -13.14
CA ILE A 7 -4.59 -3.24 -12.37
C ILE A 7 -4.57 -4.66 -11.82
N LYS A 8 -5.73 -5.19 -11.41
CA LYS A 8 -5.85 -6.59 -11.00
C LYS A 8 -5.42 -7.53 -12.13
N GLN A 9 -5.97 -7.32 -13.32
CA GLN A 9 -5.63 -8.12 -14.50
C GLN A 9 -4.16 -7.96 -14.90
N ALA A 10 -3.60 -6.76 -14.74
CA ALA A 10 -2.18 -6.50 -14.98
C ALA A 10 -1.29 -7.25 -13.99
N ILE A 11 -1.65 -7.28 -12.70
CA ILE A 11 -0.89 -8.02 -11.68
C ILE A 11 -0.95 -9.53 -11.91
N GLU A 12 -2.14 -10.07 -12.19
CA GLU A 12 -2.31 -11.49 -12.51
C GLU A 12 -1.50 -11.89 -13.74
N SER A 13 -1.53 -11.08 -14.80
CA SER A 13 -0.76 -11.31 -16.02
C SER A 13 0.75 -11.24 -15.76
N LEU A 14 1.19 -10.26 -14.97
CA LEU A 14 2.59 -10.09 -14.63
C LEU A 14 3.10 -11.22 -13.72
N ALA A 15 2.30 -11.67 -12.76
CA ALA A 15 2.61 -12.81 -11.91
C ALA A 15 2.83 -14.08 -12.75
N LEU A 16 1.95 -14.32 -13.73
CA LEU A 16 2.07 -15.43 -14.67
C LEU A 16 3.35 -15.32 -15.51
N ASP A 17 3.64 -14.15 -16.07
CA ASP A 17 4.85 -13.88 -16.87
C ASP A 17 6.14 -14.10 -16.07
N LYS A 18 6.14 -13.68 -14.79
CA LYS A 18 7.29 -13.82 -13.89
C LYS A 18 7.37 -15.20 -13.21
N GLY A 19 6.35 -16.05 -13.37
CA GLY A 19 6.29 -17.36 -12.73
C GLY A 19 6.23 -17.29 -11.20
N VAL A 20 5.61 -16.24 -10.65
CA VAL A 20 5.46 -16.03 -9.20
C VAL A 20 3.99 -16.12 -8.79
N ALA A 21 3.73 -16.35 -7.50
CA ALA A 21 2.38 -16.32 -6.97
C ALA A 21 1.81 -14.89 -7.09
N VAL A 22 0.54 -14.78 -7.48
CA VAL A 22 -0.18 -13.50 -7.56
C VAL A 22 -0.17 -12.78 -6.19
N GLU A 23 -0.30 -13.55 -5.10
CA GLU A 23 -0.20 -13.04 -3.72
C GLU A 23 1.12 -12.31 -3.46
N SER A 24 2.25 -12.87 -3.92
CA SER A 24 3.56 -12.21 -3.76
C SER A 24 3.66 -10.89 -4.52
N MET A 25 2.97 -10.75 -5.66
CA MET A 25 2.91 -9.48 -6.38
C MET A 25 2.08 -8.45 -5.63
N TYR A 26 0.98 -8.86 -4.99
CA TYR A 26 0.19 -7.98 -4.12
C TYR A 26 0.97 -7.54 -2.89
N GLU A 27 1.70 -8.43 -2.24
CA GLU A 27 2.60 -8.08 -1.12
C GLU A 27 3.66 -7.06 -1.54
N ALA A 28 4.28 -7.27 -2.70
CA ALA A 28 5.24 -6.33 -3.26
C ALA A 28 4.60 -4.96 -3.54
N LEU A 29 3.38 -4.94 -4.06
CA LEU A 29 2.63 -3.70 -4.30
C LEU A 29 2.34 -2.96 -2.99
N VAL A 30 1.81 -3.65 -1.98
CA VAL A 30 1.54 -3.10 -0.65
C VAL A 30 2.81 -2.51 -0.03
N SER A 31 3.94 -3.23 -0.13
CA SER A 31 5.24 -2.75 0.34
C SER A 31 5.74 -1.52 -0.43
N ALA A 32 5.49 -1.47 -1.75
CA ALA A 32 5.85 -0.32 -2.58
C ALA A 32 5.04 0.92 -2.19
N PHE A 33 3.73 0.79 -1.98
CA PHE A 33 2.86 1.87 -1.52
C PHE A 33 3.25 2.39 -0.14
N ARG A 34 3.53 1.49 0.82
CA ARG A 34 4.06 1.88 2.13
C ARG A 34 5.34 2.70 1.96
N SER A 35 6.30 2.17 1.20
CA SER A 35 7.57 2.84 0.96
C SER A 35 7.40 4.20 0.28
N ALA A 36 6.41 4.34 -0.60
CA ALA A 36 6.11 5.59 -1.29
C ALA A 36 5.45 6.61 -0.36
N TYR A 37 4.50 6.18 0.49
CA TYR A 37 3.92 7.03 1.52
C TYR A 37 4.99 7.61 2.45
N MET A 38 5.94 6.78 2.89
CA MET A 38 7.05 7.21 3.76
C MET A 38 8.00 8.25 3.12
N ARG A 39 7.91 8.50 1.81
CA ARG A 39 8.67 9.56 1.13
C ARG A 39 7.92 10.90 1.07
N ILE A 40 6.62 10.91 1.37
CA ILE A 40 5.81 12.12 1.38
C ILE A 40 6.27 13.00 2.56
N PRO A 41 6.57 14.30 2.34
CA PRO A 41 6.92 15.20 3.42
C PRO A 41 5.81 15.26 4.47
N GLY A 42 6.17 15.00 5.73
CA GLY A 42 5.20 14.98 6.84
C GLY A 42 4.42 13.67 6.99
N ALA A 43 4.83 12.60 6.29
CA ALA A 43 4.36 11.26 6.58
C ALA A 43 4.57 10.91 8.06
N ALA A 44 3.67 10.07 8.60
CA ALA A 44 3.82 9.55 9.96
C ALA A 44 5.08 8.70 10.12
N GLU A 45 5.40 8.33 11.36
CA GLU A 45 6.58 7.51 11.67
C GLU A 45 6.54 6.15 10.95
N GLU A 46 5.34 5.59 10.79
CA GLU A 46 5.15 4.37 10.06
C GLU A 46 3.81 4.31 9.33
N ALA A 47 3.64 3.34 8.43
CA ALA A 47 2.38 3.04 7.79
C ALA A 47 2.12 1.54 7.60
N ARG A 48 0.85 1.19 7.75
CA ARG A 48 0.28 -0.08 7.31
C ARG A 48 -0.54 0.17 6.05
N VAL A 49 -0.32 -0.63 5.03
CA VAL A 49 -1.08 -0.54 3.77
C VAL A 49 -1.87 -1.82 3.58
N THR A 50 -3.11 -1.69 3.14
CA THR A 50 -3.97 -2.82 2.80
C THR A 50 -4.43 -2.72 1.36
N LEU A 51 -4.57 -3.88 0.72
CA LEU A 51 -5.14 -4.03 -0.61
C LEU A 51 -6.31 -5.01 -0.53
N ASP A 52 -7.47 -4.58 -1.03
CA ASP A 52 -8.57 -5.49 -1.35
C ASP A 52 -8.34 -6.06 -2.77
N PRO A 53 -8.11 -7.37 -2.91
CA PRO A 53 -7.82 -8.00 -4.21
C PRO A 53 -9.06 -8.15 -5.12
N GLU A 54 -10.27 -8.00 -4.58
CA GLU A 54 -11.51 -8.01 -5.36
C GLU A 54 -11.79 -6.64 -5.96
N SER A 55 -11.75 -5.60 -5.12
CA SER A 55 -12.09 -4.23 -5.53
C SER A 55 -10.90 -3.41 -6.04
N GLY A 56 -9.67 -3.85 -5.77
CA GLY A 56 -8.46 -3.08 -6.03
C GLY A 56 -8.28 -1.88 -5.09
N GLN A 57 -9.08 -1.79 -4.02
CA GLN A 57 -8.99 -0.66 -3.09
C GLN A 57 -7.69 -0.73 -2.28
N ILE A 58 -6.91 0.36 -2.33
CA ILE A 58 -5.75 0.56 -1.48
C ILE A 58 -6.07 1.60 -0.43
N THR A 59 -5.81 1.21 0.82
CA THR A 59 -5.93 2.07 1.99
C THR A 59 -4.60 2.14 2.71
N VAL A 60 -4.18 3.36 3.02
CA VAL A 60 -2.98 3.65 3.80
C VAL A 60 -3.43 4.07 5.19
N TYR A 61 -2.85 3.44 6.20
CA TYR A 61 -3.03 3.77 7.60
C TYR A 61 -1.72 4.29 8.14
N ALA A 62 -1.69 5.57 8.46
CA ALA A 62 -0.59 6.23 9.15
C ALA A 62 -0.56 5.76 10.61
N GLN A 63 0.63 5.50 11.14
CA GLN A 63 0.85 4.96 12.47
C GLN A 63 1.85 5.80 13.25
N GLU A 64 1.52 6.04 14.51
CA GLU A 64 2.43 6.54 15.54
C GLU A 64 2.78 5.37 16.45
N LEU A 65 4.07 5.16 16.72
CA LEU A 65 4.54 4.06 17.56
C LEU A 65 5.10 4.58 18.89
N ASP A 66 5.12 3.71 19.89
CA ASP A 66 5.91 3.92 21.10
C ASP A 66 7.37 3.50 20.90
N VAL A 67 8.19 3.67 21.94
CA VAL A 67 9.62 3.34 21.94
C VAL A 67 9.91 1.85 21.73
N ASP A 68 8.94 0.98 21.96
CA ASP A 68 9.02 -0.47 21.78
C ASP A 68 8.47 -0.91 20.40
N GLY A 69 8.00 0.04 19.58
CA GLY A 69 7.45 -0.20 18.25
C GLY A 69 5.98 -0.61 18.24
N ASN A 70 5.26 -0.48 19.37
CA ASN A 70 3.82 -0.76 19.41
C ASN A 70 3.03 0.44 18.87
N VAL A 71 1.97 0.16 18.11
CA VAL A 71 1.09 1.20 17.59
C VAL A 71 0.30 1.85 18.73
N ILE A 72 0.51 3.15 18.94
CA ILE A 72 -0.25 3.95 19.90
C ILE A 72 -1.39 4.74 19.24
N LYS A 73 -1.27 5.01 17.94
CA LYS A 73 -2.31 5.64 17.15
C LYS A 73 -2.27 5.19 15.69
N GLU A 74 -3.43 4.98 15.11
CA GLU A 74 -3.60 4.69 13.69
C GLU A 74 -4.70 5.58 13.10
N TRP A 75 -4.48 6.15 11.91
CA TRP A 75 -5.47 6.96 11.20
C TRP A 75 -5.30 6.88 9.68
N GLU A 76 -6.36 7.20 8.93
CA GLU A 76 -6.28 7.41 7.49
C GLU A 76 -5.77 8.84 7.24
N PRO A 77 -4.56 9.02 6.67
CA PRO A 77 -4.04 10.34 6.38
C PRO A 77 -4.75 10.93 5.16
N ASP A 78 -4.84 12.26 5.12
CA ASP A 78 -5.36 12.98 3.95
C ASP A 78 -4.29 12.98 2.84
N ILE A 79 -4.29 11.93 2.04
CA ILE A 79 -3.39 11.74 0.89
C ILE A 79 -4.18 11.32 -0.34
N SER A 80 -3.69 11.73 -1.49
CA SER A 80 -4.25 11.49 -2.80
C SER A 80 -3.20 10.88 -3.74
N ASP A 81 -3.64 10.39 -4.88
CA ASP A 81 -2.76 9.82 -5.90
C ASP A 81 -1.67 10.81 -6.36
N SER A 82 -1.97 12.12 -6.37
CA SER A 82 -1.00 13.16 -6.72
C SER A 82 0.15 13.35 -5.72
N ASP A 83 -0.01 12.88 -4.48
CA ASP A 83 1.05 12.98 -3.47
C ASP A 83 2.16 11.94 -3.68
N PHE A 84 1.90 10.90 -4.48
CA PHE A 84 2.86 9.84 -4.80
C PHE A 84 3.81 10.19 -5.97
N GLY A 85 3.58 11.33 -6.66
CA GLY A 85 4.43 11.83 -7.76
C GLY A 85 3.80 11.73 -9.15
#